data_AF-A0A919I589-F1
#
_entry.id   AF-A0A919I589-F1
#
_cell.length_a   1.000
_cell.length_b   1.000
_cell.length_c   1.000
_cell.angle_alpha   90.00
_cell.angle_beta   90.00
_cell.angle_gamma   90.00
#
_symmetry.space_group_name_H-M   'P 1'
#
loop_
_entity.id
_entity.type
_entity.pdbx_description
1 polymer ?
#
loop_
_entity_poly.entity_id
_entity_poly.type
_entity_poly.pdbx_seq_one_letter_code
_entity_poly.pdbx_strand_id
1 'polypeptide(L)'
;MKTPDELIQIQVEEGSIPVGVDAEAYRMVFSALKKEVDFKLPDDFASRVASLAQAPAKKTDWDKIFLFGGLFAFAIAMIYAIAITKFTISAGAFLFLKDYSLLFALVIIVLISLQWLDKKLLRNIHSQG
;
A
#
# COMPACT_ATOMS: atom_id res chain seq x y z
N MET A 1 42.14 -13.28 6.75
CA MET A 1 43.29 -12.81 5.96
C MET A 1 42.80 -11.62 5.17
N LYS A 2 43.41 -10.44 5.32
CA LYS A 2 43.04 -9.28 4.49
C LYS A 2 43.56 -9.51 3.07
N THR A 3 42.79 -9.12 2.07
CA THR A 3 43.19 -9.27 0.66
C THR A 3 44.27 -8.25 0.29
N PRO A 4 45.09 -8.50 -0.75
CA PRO A 4 46.07 -7.53 -1.24
C PRO A 4 45.45 -6.15 -1.55
N ASP A 5 44.24 -6.12 -2.09
CA ASP A 5 43.50 -4.89 -2.40
C ASP A 5 43.09 -4.11 -1.14
N GLU A 6 42.62 -4.80 -0.10
CA GLU A 6 42.30 -4.18 1.19
C GLU A 6 43.54 -3.53 1.83
N LEU A 7 44.72 -4.13 1.65
CA LEU A 7 45.97 -3.57 2.16
C LEU A 7 46.39 -2.29 1.42
N ILE A 8 46.16 -2.23 0.11
CA ILE A 8 46.42 -1.03 -0.70
C ILE A 8 45.43 0.08 -0.30
N GLN A 9 44.15 -0.26 -0.12
CA GLN A 9 43.13 0.69 0.31
C GLN A 9 43.47 1.32 1.67
N ILE A 10 43.82 0.52 2.67
CA ILE A 10 44.17 1.01 4.01
C ILE A 10 45.39 1.94 3.95
N GLN A 11 46.41 1.60 3.15
CA GLN A 11 47.60 2.45 3.00
C GLN A 11 47.29 3.81 2.36
N VAL A 12 46.38 3.87 1.39
CA VAL A 12 45.94 5.12 0.77
C VAL A 12 45.09 5.95 1.75
N GLU A 13 44.24 5.30 2.54
CA GLU A 13 43.41 5.96 3.57
C GLU A 13 44.26 6.56 4.71
N GLU A 14 45.34 5.89 5.10
CA GLU A 14 46.31 6.35 6.11
C GLU A 14 47.30 7.42 5.60
N GLY A 15 47.22 7.79 4.32
CA GLY A 15 48.08 8.81 3.71
C GLY A 15 49.48 8.33 3.32
N SER A 16 49.71 7.03 3.31
CA SER A 16 50.93 6.43 2.75
C SER A 16 50.85 6.40 1.22
N ILE A 17 51.99 6.33 0.54
CA ILE A 17 52.06 6.22 -0.94
C ILE A 17 52.36 4.76 -1.30
N PRO A 18 51.35 3.93 -1.62
CA PRO A 18 51.61 2.58 -2.10
C PRO A 18 52.22 2.64 -3.50
N VAL A 19 53.10 1.69 -3.82
CA VAL A 19 53.83 1.64 -5.09
C VAL A 19 53.20 0.59 -6.01
N GLY A 20 52.81 0.99 -7.23
CA GLY A 20 52.20 0.10 -8.23
C GLY A 20 51.14 0.80 -9.07
N VAL A 21 50.76 0.19 -10.20
CA VAL A 21 49.75 0.74 -11.14
C VAL A 21 48.38 0.89 -10.46
N ASP A 22 48.00 -0.08 -9.61
CA ASP A 22 46.73 -0.07 -8.89
C ASP A 22 46.67 1.04 -7.82
N ALA A 23 47.80 1.32 -7.16
CA ALA A 23 47.90 2.38 -6.16
C ALA A 23 47.62 3.77 -6.75
N GLU A 24 47.99 4.00 -8.01
CA GLU A 24 47.71 5.25 -8.71
C GLU A 24 46.21 5.41 -9.02
N ALA A 25 45.55 4.32 -9.41
CA ALA A 25 44.10 4.30 -9.63
C ALA A 25 43.34 4.58 -8.33
N TYR A 26 43.71 3.93 -7.22
CA TYR A 26 43.12 4.19 -5.90
C TYR A 26 43.36 5.64 -5.46
N ARG A 27 44.57 6.18 -5.63
CA ARG A 27 44.87 7.58 -5.32
C ARG A 27 44.00 8.55 -6.13
N MET A 28 43.80 8.28 -7.42
CA MET A 28 42.95 9.11 -8.27
C MET A 28 41.50 9.12 -7.78
N VAL A 29 40.93 7.94 -7.50
CA VAL A 29 39.56 7.81 -6.97
C VAL A 29 39.40 8.52 -5.64
N PHE A 30 40.30 8.26 -4.67
CA PHE A 30 40.21 8.90 -3.37
C PHE A 30 40.45 10.41 -3.43
N SER A 31 41.33 10.89 -4.32
CA SER A 31 41.52 12.34 -4.52
C SER A 31 40.28 13.02 -5.12
N ALA A 32 39.55 12.33 -5.99
CA ALA A 32 38.29 12.81 -6.54
C ALA A 32 37.17 12.81 -5.49
N LEU A 33 37.15 11.81 -4.60
CA LEU A 33 36.19 11.70 -3.50
C LEU A 33 36.47 12.67 -2.35
N LYS A 34 37.74 13.01 -2.09
CA LYS A 34 38.17 13.97 -1.05
C LYS A 34 37.89 15.41 -1.45
N LYS A 35 37.63 15.67 -2.73
CA LYS A 35 37.13 16.95 -3.20
C LYS A 35 35.70 17.09 -2.71
N GLU A 36 35.50 17.91 -1.68
CA GLU A 36 34.17 18.33 -1.28
C GLU A 36 33.47 18.89 -2.52
N VAL A 37 32.41 18.21 -2.95
CA VAL A 37 31.59 18.69 -4.05
C VAL A 37 31.00 20.00 -3.56
N ASP A 38 31.32 21.12 -4.23
CA ASP A 38 30.67 22.42 -4.01
C ASP A 38 29.22 22.33 -4.49
N PHE A 39 28.42 21.58 -3.74
CA PHE A 39 27.03 21.32 -4.03
C PHE A 39 26.23 22.42 -3.35
N LYS A 40 25.98 23.48 -4.10
CA LYS A 40 24.99 24.49 -3.71
C LYS A 40 23.61 23.87 -3.87
N LEU A 41 23.04 23.45 -2.74
CA LEU A 41 21.64 23.07 -2.66
C LEU A 41 20.79 24.24 -3.16
N PRO A 42 19.78 23.99 -4.01
CA PRO A 42 18.78 24.98 -4.32
C PRO A 42 18.13 25.52 -3.04
N ASP A 43 17.85 26.82 -2.98
CA ASP A 43 17.23 27.45 -1.80
C ASP A 43 15.87 26.82 -1.45
N ASP A 44 15.21 26.17 -2.42
CA ASP A 44 13.95 25.47 -2.26
C ASP A 44 14.08 23.96 -1.99
N PHE A 45 15.29 23.43 -1.79
CA PHE A 45 15.50 22.01 -1.57
C PHE A 45 14.77 21.52 -0.31
N ALA A 46 14.95 22.23 0.81
CA ALA A 46 14.33 21.86 2.08
C ALA A 46 12.80 21.94 1.99
N SER A 47 12.25 22.94 1.30
CA SER A 47 10.81 23.08 1.12
C SER A 47 10.23 22.01 0.19
N ARG A 48 10.94 21.64 -0.88
CA ARG A 48 10.58 20.53 -1.78
C ARG A 48 10.56 19.19 -1.05
N VAL A 49 11.63 18.87 -0.31
CA VAL A 49 11.71 17.62 0.46
C VAL A 49 10.63 17.57 1.54
N ALA A 50 10.40 18.68 2.25
CA ALA A 50 9.32 18.76 3.23
C ALA A 50 7.94 18.58 2.58
N SER A 51 7.70 19.18 1.41
CA SER A 51 6.44 19.04 0.68
C SER A 51 6.20 17.61 0.19
N LEU A 52 7.26 16.91 -0.24
CA LEU A 52 7.20 15.50 -0.64
C LEU A 52 7.00 14.57 0.56
N ALA A 53 7.65 14.85 1.69
CA ALA A 53 7.50 14.07 2.92
C ALA A 53 6.11 14.25 3.56
N GLN A 54 5.50 15.42 3.39
CA GLN A 54 4.16 15.73 3.89
C GLN A 54 3.05 15.44 2.88
N ALA A 55 3.38 15.15 1.62
CA ALA A 55 2.40 14.79 0.61
C ALA A 55 1.65 13.55 1.12
N PRO A 56 0.33 13.65 1.39
CA PRO A 56 -0.43 12.48 1.78
C PRO A 56 -0.29 11.48 0.66
N ALA A 57 0.14 10.26 0.98
CA ALA A 57 0.13 9.17 0.03
C ALA A 57 -1.26 9.17 -0.62
N LYS A 58 -1.32 9.28 -1.96
CA LYS A 58 -2.58 9.10 -2.70
C LYS A 58 -3.07 7.70 -2.40
N LYS A 59 -3.79 7.54 -1.29
CA LYS A 59 -4.46 6.30 -0.95
C LYS A 59 -5.64 6.22 -1.90
N THR A 60 -5.46 5.42 -2.94
CA THR A 60 -6.58 4.92 -3.72
C THR A 60 -7.57 4.31 -2.74
N ASP A 61 -8.79 4.84 -2.73
CA ASP A 61 -9.86 4.41 -1.86
C ASP A 61 -10.45 3.11 -2.43
N TRP A 62 -9.79 2.01 -2.10
CA TRP A 62 -10.16 0.67 -2.57
C TRP A 62 -11.57 0.30 -2.16
N ASP A 63 -12.04 0.74 -0.99
CA ASP A 63 -13.39 0.48 -0.49
C ASP A 63 -14.44 1.04 -1.44
N LYS A 64 -14.25 2.27 -1.93
CA LYS A 64 -15.15 2.85 -2.94
C LYS A 64 -15.11 2.08 -4.25
N ILE A 65 -13.91 1.69 -4.72
CA ILE A 65 -13.77 0.94 -5.97
C ILE A 65 -14.51 -0.39 -5.89
N PHE A 66 -14.35 -1.14 -4.79
CA PHE A 66 -15.04 -2.40 -4.59
C PHE A 66 -16.54 -2.23 -4.39
N LEU A 67 -16.97 -1.19 -3.67
CA LEU A 67 -18.39 -0.89 -3.47
C LEU A 67 -19.09 -0.58 -4.80
N PHE A 68 -18.56 0.39 -5.57
CA PHE A 68 -19.16 0.78 -6.85
C PHE A 68 -19.00 -0.31 -7.91
N GLY A 69 -17.85 -0.99 -7.95
CA GLY A 69 -17.62 -2.12 -8.84
C GLY A 69 -18.55 -3.29 -8.56
N GLY A 70 -18.73 -3.64 -7.29
CA GLY A 70 -19.66 -4.69 -6.85
C GLY A 70 -21.11 -4.36 -7.16
N LEU A 71 -21.54 -3.12 -6.87
CA LEU A 71 -22.90 -2.66 -7.18
C LEU A 71 -23.18 -2.70 -8.69
N PHE A 72 -22.20 -2.29 -9.51
CA PHE A 72 -22.30 -2.32 -10.96
C PHE A 72 -22.39 -3.76 -11.49
N ALA A 73 -21.54 -4.66 -10.99
CA ALA A 73 -21.59 -6.08 -11.35
C ALA A 73 -22.92 -6.73 -10.96
N PHE A 74 -23.44 -6.41 -9.77
CA PHE A 74 -24.74 -6.87 -9.32
C PHE A 74 -25.88 -6.40 -10.23
N ALA A 75 -25.88 -5.13 -10.63
CA ALA A 75 -26.88 -4.59 -11.54
C ALA A 75 -26.87 -5.31 -12.90
N ILE A 76 -25.69 -5.57 -13.46
CA ILE A 76 -25.55 -6.32 -14.72
C ILE A 76 -26.07 -7.75 -14.56
N ALA A 77 -25.67 -8.44 -13.49
CA ALA A 77 -26.12 -9.80 -13.22
C ALA A 77 -27.65 -9.87 -13.06
N MET A 78 -28.25 -8.89 -12.40
CA MET A 78 -29.70 -8.78 -12.24
C MET A 78 -30.41 -8.57 -13.59
N ILE A 79 -29.93 -7.65 -14.42
CA ILE A 79 -30.50 -7.40 -15.75
C ILE A 79 -30.38 -8.66 -16.62
N TYR A 80 -29.22 -9.31 -16.61
CA TYR A 80 -28.98 -10.56 -17.34
C TYR A 80 -29.93 -11.68 -16.88
N ALA A 81 -30.10 -11.84 -15.56
CA ALA A 81 -31.02 -12.82 -14.99
C ALA A 81 -32.45 -12.57 -15.44
N ILE A 82 -32.95 -11.32 -15.38
CA ILE A 82 -34.29 -10.94 -15.83
C ILE A 82 -34.47 -11.23 -17.33
N ALA A 83 -33.46 -10.89 -18.14
CA ALA A 83 -33.50 -11.08 -19.58
C ALA A 83 -33.57 -12.57 -19.98
N ILE A 84 -32.84 -13.45 -19.28
CA ILE A 84 -32.79 -14.88 -19.63
C ILE A 84 -33.96 -15.68 -19.04
N THR A 85 -34.40 -15.35 -17.82
CA THR A 85 -35.51 -16.05 -17.17
C THR A 85 -36.89 -15.52 -17.58
N LYS A 86 -36.95 -14.48 -18.43
CA LYS A 86 -38.18 -13.75 -18.79
C LYS A 86 -39.02 -13.42 -17.55
N PHE A 87 -38.32 -13.02 -16.49
CA PHE A 87 -38.92 -12.79 -15.18
C PHE A 87 -39.85 -11.58 -15.24
N THR A 88 -41.16 -11.81 -15.27
CA THR A 88 -42.13 -10.75 -15.06
C THR A 88 -42.20 -10.45 -13.57
N ILE A 89 -41.90 -9.21 -13.17
CA ILE A 89 -42.14 -8.73 -11.80
C ILE A 89 -43.66 -8.67 -11.58
N SER A 90 -44.28 -9.84 -11.38
CA SER A 90 -45.65 -9.93 -10.89
C SER A 90 -45.60 -9.93 -9.36
N ALA A 91 -46.66 -9.47 -8.70
CA ALA A 91 -46.78 -9.60 -7.25
C ALA A 91 -46.62 -11.06 -6.76
N GLY A 92 -46.77 -12.05 -7.65
CA GLY A 92 -46.47 -13.46 -7.40
C GLY A 92 -44.98 -13.83 -7.29
N ALA A 93 -44.06 -13.00 -7.76
CA ALA A 93 -42.62 -13.20 -7.52
C ALA A 93 -42.27 -13.15 -6.02
N PHE A 94 -43.00 -12.34 -5.26
CA PHE A 94 -42.87 -12.22 -3.80
C PHE A 94 -43.66 -13.30 -3.04
N LEU A 95 -44.59 -14.01 -3.69
CA LEU A 95 -45.23 -15.19 -3.10
C LEU A 95 -44.22 -16.32 -2.86
N PHE A 96 -43.19 -16.44 -3.70
CA PHE A 96 -42.08 -17.39 -3.46
C PHE A 96 -41.29 -17.03 -2.20
N LEU A 97 -41.14 -15.74 -1.87
CA LEU A 97 -40.50 -15.31 -0.61
C LEU A 97 -41.31 -15.63 0.63
N LYS A 98 -42.63 -15.86 0.51
CA LYS A 98 -43.49 -16.21 1.65
C LYS A 98 -43.06 -17.53 2.29
N ASP A 99 -42.62 -18.49 1.48
CA ASP A 99 -42.12 -19.80 1.96
C ASP A 99 -40.70 -19.71 2.55
N TYR A 100 -39.93 -18.68 2.18
CA TYR A 100 -38.58 -18.42 2.72
C TYR A 100 -38.53 -17.27 3.74
N SER A 101 -39.69 -16.88 4.29
CA SER A 101 -39.80 -15.84 5.32
C SER A 101 -38.84 -16.07 6.50
N LEU A 102 -38.66 -17.34 6.88
CA LEU A 102 -37.74 -17.76 7.95
C LEU A 102 -36.26 -17.55 7.57
N LEU A 103 -35.91 -17.72 6.30
CA LEU A 103 -34.56 -17.48 5.79
C LEU A 103 -34.23 -15.98 5.83
N PHE A 104 -35.20 -15.14 5.50
CA PHE A 104 -35.07 -13.69 5.57
C PHE A 104 -34.92 -13.20 7.01
N ALA A 105 -35.72 -13.75 7.94
CA ALA A 105 -35.57 -13.49 9.36
C ALA A 105 -34.19 -13.92 9.88
N LEU A 106 -33.69 -15.08 9.43
CA LEU A 106 -32.36 -15.56 9.79
C LEU A 106 -31.24 -14.63 9.30
N VAL A 107 -31.33 -14.13 8.06
CA VAL A 107 -30.37 -13.15 7.52
C VAL A 107 -30.38 -11.87 8.36
N ILE A 108 -31.56 -11.35 8.72
CA ILE A 108 -31.68 -10.15 9.57
C ILE A 108 -31.05 -10.40 10.94
N ILE A 109 -31.32 -11.55 11.57
CA ILE A 109 -30.74 -11.91 12.87
C ILE A 109 -29.21 -11.98 12.78
N VAL A 110 -28.68 -12.63 11.74
CA VAL A 110 -27.23 -12.74 11.53
C VAL A 110 -26.60 -11.36 11.36
N LEU A 111 -27.21 -10.46 10.57
CA LEU A 111 -26.71 -9.10 10.38
C LEU A 111 -26.71 -8.30 11.70
N ILE A 112 -27.76 -8.42 12.51
CA ILE A 112 -27.83 -7.78 13.84
C ILE A 112 -26.77 -8.36 14.77
N SER A 113 -26.59 -9.69 14.79
CA SER A 113 -25.56 -10.35 15.59
C SER A 113 -24.15 -9.93 15.18
N LEU A 114 -23.89 -9.78 13.88
CA LEU A 114 -22.60 -9.35 13.36
C LEU A 114 -22.30 -7.88 13.74
N GLN A 115 -23.28 -6.99 13.58
CA GLN A 115 -23.15 -5.60 14.04
C GLN A 115 -22.94 -5.51 15.57
N TRP A 116 -23.59 -6.37 16.35
CA TRP A 116 -23.39 -6.42 17.79
C TRP A 116 -21.99 -6.95 18.15
N LEU A 117 -21.53 -7.98 17.43
CA LEU A 117 -20.20 -8.56 17.62
C LEU A 117 -19.10 -7.55 17.28
N ASP A 118 -19.24 -6.82 16.16
CA ASP A 118 -18.33 -5.73 15.79
C ASP A 118 -18.28 -4.66 16.88
N LYS A 119 -19.44 -4.19 17.36
CA LYS A 119 -19.49 -3.23 18.47
C LYS A 119 -18.84 -3.76 19.75
N LYS A 120 -19.00 -5.05 20.05
CA LYS A 120 -18.43 -5.66 21.26
C LYS A 120 -16.91 -5.87 21.15
N LEU A 121 -16.41 -6.29 19.99
CA LEU A 121 -14.97 -6.45 19.74
C LEU A 121 -14.25 -5.11 19.67
N LEU A 122 -14.82 -4.11 18.99
CA LEU A 122 -14.22 -2.78 18.89
C LEU A 122 -14.19 -2.06 20.25
N ARG A 123 -15.16 -2.32 21.15
CA ARG A 123 -15.16 -1.73 22.50
C ARG A 123 -14.01 -2.24 23.39
N ASN A 124 -13.54 -3.46 23.17
CA ASN A 124 -12.41 -4.00 23.93
C ASN A 124 -11.05 -3.47 23.45
N ILE A 125 -10.96 -2.97 22.22
CA ILE A 125 -9.73 -2.39 21.67
C ILE A 125 -9.55 -0.93 22.13
N HIS A 126 -10.64 -0.19 22.36
CA HIS A 126 -10.60 1.21 22.83
C HIS A 126 -10.52 1.36 24.37
N SER A 127 -10.62 0.28 25.14
CA SER A 127 -10.54 0.31 26.61
C SER A 127 -9.12 0.05 27.17
N GLN A 128 -8.11 -0.08 26.30
CA GLN A 128 -6.69 -0.12 26.67
C GLN A 128 -5.87 1.01 25.99
N GLY A 129 -6.50 2.16 25.80
CA GLY A 129 -5.83 3.42 25.42
C GLY A 129 -5.97 4.44 26.53
#